data_AF-A0A8H9XHW3-F1
#
_entry.id   AF-A0A8H9XHW3-F1
#
_cell.length_a   1.000
_cell.length_b   1.000
_cell.length_c   1.000
_cell.angle_alpha   90.00
_cell.angle_beta   90.00
_cell.angle_gamma   90.00
#
_symmetry.space_group_name_H-M   'P 1'
#
loop_
_entity.id
_entity.type
_entity.pdbx_description
1 polymer ?
#
loop_
_entity_poly.entity_id
_entity_poly.type
_entity_poly.pdbx_seq_one_letter_code
_entity_poly.pdbx_strand_id
1 'polypeptide(L)'
;MADDSAHLDVLNTTAQGQLKSIIERIERLEQEKAEVSEQIKEVFAEAKGNGFDVKVLRKVVRLRKQDRAKRQEEEAILDLYLSALGEI
;
A
#
# COMPACT_ATOMS: atom_id res chain seq x y z
N MET A 1 41.31 15.94 11.99
CA MET A 1 40.50 16.35 13.15
C MET A 1 39.16 16.78 12.59
N ALA A 2 38.09 16.17 13.09
CA ALA A 2 36.74 16.33 12.60
C ALA A 2 36.17 17.68 13.08
N ASP A 3 35.77 18.52 12.14
CA ASP A 3 34.81 19.58 12.39
C ASP A 3 34.05 19.88 11.09
N ASP A 4 33.37 18.86 10.57
CA ASP A 4 32.26 19.02 9.64
C ASP A 4 30.98 19.06 10.50
N SER A 5 30.93 20.02 11.42
CA SER A 5 29.70 20.34 12.14
C SER A 5 28.77 20.99 11.12
N ALA A 6 27.96 20.16 10.46
CA ALA A 6 26.87 20.60 9.61
C ALA A 6 26.13 21.74 10.30
N HIS A 7 26.33 22.96 9.80
CA HIS A 7 25.64 24.13 10.27
C HIS A 7 24.16 23.82 10.07
N LEU A 8 23.44 23.56 11.16
CA LEU A 8 21.99 23.44 11.11
C LEU A 8 21.50 24.84 10.74
N ASP A 9 21.37 25.08 9.44
CA ASP A 9 20.84 26.30 8.89
C ASP A 9 19.45 26.49 9.50
N VAL A 10 19.38 27.43 10.45
CA VAL A 10 18.17 27.76 11.18
C VAL A 10 17.12 28.13 10.15
N LEU A 11 16.07 27.30 10.05
CA LEU A 11 14.95 27.54 9.13
C LEU A 11 14.43 28.96 9.36
N ASN A 12 14.45 29.79 8.32
CA ASN A 12 13.86 31.12 8.40
C ASN A 12 12.33 31.03 8.60
N THR A 13 11.70 32.11 9.07
CA THR A 13 10.27 32.11 9.45
C THR A 13 9.34 31.62 8.33
N THR A 14 9.66 31.94 7.06
CA THR A 14 8.91 31.45 5.89
C THR A 14 9.03 29.94 5.73
N ALA A 15 10.25 29.40 5.82
CA ALA A 15 10.52 27.97 5.73
C ALA A 15 9.86 27.19 6.90
N GLN A 16 9.83 27.77 8.10
CA GLN A 16 9.12 27.21 9.25
C GLN A 16 7.60 27.14 9.00
N GLY A 17 7.01 28.17 8.39
CA GLY A 17 5.60 28.18 8.02
C GLY A 17 5.25 27.13 6.96
N GLN A 18 6.11 26.97 5.95
CA GLN A 18 5.95 25.95 4.92
C GLN A 18 6.05 24.54 5.50
N LEU A 19 7.02 24.29 6.38
CA LEU A 19 7.18 23.00 7.05
C LEU A 19 5.94 22.65 7.86
N LYS A 20 5.41 23.58 8.67
CA LYS A 20 4.18 23.37 9.44
C LYS A 20 3.00 23.01 8.53
N SER A 21 2.80 23.74 7.44
CA SER A 21 1.73 23.44 6.49
C SER A 21 1.87 22.07 5.82
N ILE A 22 3.09 21.65 5.48
CA ILE A 22 3.35 20.32 4.91
C ILE A 22 2.99 19.22 5.92
N ILE A 23 3.45 19.36 7.17
CA ILE A 23 3.17 18.38 8.23
C ILE A 23 1.68 18.28 8.52
N GLU A 24 0.99 19.41 8.72
CA GLU A 24 -0.46 19.43 8.98
C GLU A 24 -1.27 18.79 7.85
N ARG A 25 -0.83 18.93 6.59
CA ARG A 25 -1.46 18.28 5.45
C ARG A 25 -1.21 16.76 5.45
N ILE A 26 0.01 16.33 5.78
CA ILE A 26 0.36 14.91 5.86
C ILE A 26 -0.40 14.24 7.00
N GLU A 27 -0.46 14.84 8.19
CA GLU A 27 -1.15 14.28 9.35
C GLU A 27 -2.64 14.08 9.07
N ARG A 28 -3.28 15.05 8.42
CA ARG A 28 -4.67 14.93 7.98
C ARG A 28 -4.85 13.76 7.00
N LEU A 29 -3.98 13.64 6.00
CA LEU A 29 -4.04 12.53 5.04
C LEU A 29 -3.79 11.17 5.69
N GLU A 30 -2.89 11.09 6.68
CA GLU A 30 -2.66 9.85 7.44
C GLU A 30 -3.87 9.50 8.32
N GLN A 31 -4.57 10.49 8.89
CA GLN A 31 -5.82 10.26 9.59
C GLN A 31 -6.91 9.73 8.64
N GLU A 32 -7.15 10.37 7.50
CA GLU A 32 -8.12 9.92 6.49
C GLU A 32 -7.78 8.50 6.01
N LYS A 33 -6.50 8.20 5.78
CA LYS A 33 -6.03 6.86 5.41
C LYS A 33 -6.29 5.84 6.52
N ALA A 34 -6.15 6.22 7.79
CA ALA A 34 -6.45 5.34 8.93
C ALA A 34 -7.95 5.03 9.01
N GLU A 35 -8.80 6.04 8.84
CA GLU A 35 -10.26 5.89 8.79
C GLU A 35 -10.70 4.97 7.65
N VAL A 36 -10.19 5.18 6.44
CA VAL A 36 -10.45 4.31 5.28
C VAL A 36 -9.93 2.89 5.52
N SER A 37 -8.77 2.75 6.16
CA SER A 37 -8.22 1.43 6.50
C SER A 37 -9.12 0.68 7.47
N GLU A 38 -9.75 1.36 8.42
CA GLU A 38 -10.69 0.76 9.36
C GLU A 38 -11.99 0.34 8.66
N GLN A 39 -12.55 1.20 7.82
CA GLN A 39 -13.71 0.86 6.99
C GLN A 39 -13.47 -0.39 6.13
N ILE A 40 -12.28 -0.52 5.53
CA ILE A 40 -11.91 -1.71 4.77
C ILE A 40 -11.86 -2.96 5.65
N LYS A 41 -11.39 -2.86 6.90
CA LYS A 41 -11.39 -3.99 7.84
C LYS A 41 -12.81 -4.41 8.21
N GLU A 42 -13.71 -3.45 8.45
CA GLU A 42 -15.11 -3.71 8.75
C GLU A 42 -15.78 -4.48 7.61
N VAL A 43 -15.58 -4.07 6.35
CA VAL A 43 -16.10 -4.79 5.18
C VAL A 43 -15.58 -6.23 5.11
N PHE A 44 -14.28 -6.45 5.40
CA PHE A 44 -13.74 -7.81 5.46
C PHE A 44 -14.31 -8.62 6.65
N ALA A 45 -14.59 -7.97 7.78
CA ALA A 45 -15.20 -8.63 8.94
C ALA A 45 -16.65 -9.02 8.64
N GLU A 46 -17.42 -8.16 8.00
CA GLU A 46 -18.77 -8.45 7.52
C GLU A 46 -18.76 -9.62 6.54
N ALA A 47 -17.87 -9.60 5.53
CA ALA A 47 -17.70 -10.70 4.59
C ALA A 47 -17.38 -12.02 5.31
N LYS A 48 -16.56 -12.00 6.36
CA LYS A 48 -16.30 -13.17 7.20
C LYS A 48 -17.56 -13.67 7.90
N GLY A 49 -18.36 -12.77 8.46
CA GLY A 49 -19.64 -13.09 9.12
C GLY A 49 -20.65 -13.71 8.15
N ASN A 50 -20.61 -13.30 6.88
CA ASN A 50 -21.41 -13.86 5.79
C ASN A 50 -20.85 -15.17 5.21
N GLY A 51 -19.76 -15.70 5.76
CA GLY A 51 -19.19 -16.99 5.37
C GLY A 51 -18.16 -16.95 4.24
N PHE A 52 -17.69 -15.77 3.82
CA PHE A 52 -16.64 -15.67 2.81
C PHE A 52 -15.22 -15.85 3.38
N ASP A 53 -14.33 -16.45 2.60
CA ASP A 53 -12.91 -16.52 2.94
C ASP A 53 -12.21 -15.17 2.67
N VAL A 54 -11.93 -14.45 3.74
CA VAL A 54 -11.25 -13.14 3.72
C VAL A 54 -9.86 -13.21 3.06
N LYS A 55 -9.12 -14.32 3.20
CA LYS A 55 -7.80 -14.49 2.59
C LYS A 55 -7.91 -14.54 1.08
N VAL A 56 -8.90 -15.28 0.57
CA VAL A 56 -9.20 -15.35 -0.87
C VAL A 56 -9.68 -13.99 -1.38
N LEU A 57 -10.58 -13.30 -0.67
CA LEU A 57 -11.02 -11.95 -1.06
C LEU A 57 -9.86 -10.95 -1.17
N ARG A 58 -8.92 -10.96 -0.21
CA ARG A 58 -7.71 -10.13 -0.28
C ARG A 58 -6.85 -10.46 -1.50
N LYS A 59 -6.72 -11.75 -1.84
CA LYS A 59 -6.02 -12.19 -3.07
C LYS A 59 -6.72 -11.66 -4.31
N VAL A 60 -8.06 -11.77 -4.39
CA VAL A 60 -8.86 -11.26 -5.52
C VAL A 60 -8.68 -9.74 -5.68
N VAL A 61 -8.76 -8.96 -4.60
CA VAL A 61 -8.55 -7.50 -4.66
C VAL A 61 -7.14 -7.17 -5.15
N ARG A 62 -6.11 -7.91 -4.69
CA ARG A 62 -4.73 -7.72 -5.16
C ARG A 62 -4.59 -8.03 -6.65
N LEU A 63 -5.11 -9.17 -7.09
CA LEU A 63 -5.07 -9.57 -8.51
C LEU A 63 -5.75 -8.50 -9.37
N ARG A 64 -6.93 -8.02 -8.96
CA ARG A 64 -7.69 -6.98 -9.68
C ARG A 64 -6.98 -5.63 -9.76
N LYS A 65 -6.03 -5.33 -8.87
CA LYS A 65 -5.19 -4.12 -8.93
C LYS A 65 -4.03 -4.24 -9.93
N GLN A 66 -3.63 -5.45 -10.28
CA GLN A 66 -2.58 -5.67 -11.28
C GLN A 66 -3.13 -5.43 -12.68
N ASP A 67 -2.24 -4.99 -13.58
CA ASP A 67 -2.53 -4.87 -15.01
C ASP A 67 -2.99 -6.22 -15.58
N ARG A 68 -4.04 -6.19 -16.41
CA ARG A 68 -4.67 -7.40 -16.92
C ARG A 68 -3.76 -8.16 -17.88
N ALA A 69 -3.02 -7.46 -18.73
CA ALA A 69 -2.13 -8.10 -19.70
C ALA A 69 -0.96 -8.77 -18.97
N LYS A 70 -0.35 -8.08 -18.01
CA LYS A 70 0.71 -8.66 -17.16
C LYS A 70 0.24 -9.89 -16.40
N ARG A 71 -0.98 -9.85 -15.83
CA ARG A 71 -1.54 -11.02 -15.13
C ARG A 71 -1.71 -12.22 -16.06
N GLN A 72 -2.22 -11.99 -17.27
CA GLN A 72 -2.43 -13.06 -18.24
C GLN A 72 -1.11 -13.66 -18.73
N GLU A 73 -0.08 -12.84 -18.89
CA GLU A 73 1.27 -13.29 -19.22
C GLU A 73 1.86 -14.14 -18.09
N GLU A 74 1.78 -13.67 -16.85
CA GLU A 74 2.22 -14.43 -15.66
C GLU A 74 1.47 -15.76 -15.51
N GLU A 75 0.14 -15.77 -15.70
CA GLU A 75 -0.69 -16.98 -15.67
C GLU A 75 -0.28 -17.98 -16.77
N ALA A 76 -0.06 -17.50 -18.01
CA ALA A 76 0.38 -18.37 -19.11
C ALA A 76 1.76 -19.01 -18.86
N ILE A 77 2.69 -18.26 -18.28
CA ILE A 77 4.02 -18.76 -17.91
C ILE A 77 3.91 -19.77 -16.76
N LEU A 78 3.07 -19.50 -15.75
CA LEU A 78 2.84 -20.39 -14.64
C LEU A 78 2.27 -21.74 -15.12
N ASP A 79 1.25 -21.71 -15.98
CA ASP A 79 0.64 -22.92 -16.53
C ASP A 79 1.65 -23.73 -17.38
N LEU A 80 2.52 -23.05 -18.13
CA LEU A 80 3.61 -23.69 -18.87
C LEU A 80 4.58 -24.41 -17.93
N TYR A 81 4.94 -23.81 -16.80
CA TYR A 81 5.85 -24.43 -15.84
C TYR A 81 5.20 -25.59 -15.09
N LEU A 82 3.95 -25.44 -14.65
CA LEU A 82 3.21 -26.52 -13.97
C LEU A 82 2.99 -27.73 -14.88
N SER A 83 2.64 -27.50 -16.14
CA SER A 83 2.51 -28.59 -17.12
C SER A 83 3.84 -29.29 -17.40
N ALA A 84 4.95 -28.54 -17.50
CA ALA A 84 6.28 -29.11 -17.64
C ALA A 84 6.72 -29.96 -16.43
N LEU A 85 6.21 -29.65 -15.23
CA LEU A 85 6.46 -30.40 -14.00
C LEU A 85 5.46 -31.54 -13.78
N GLY A 86 4.41 -31.66 -14.62
CA GLY A 86 3.36 -32.67 -14.47
C GLY A 86 2.40 -32.42 -13.30
N GLU A 87 2.29 -31.18 -12.82
CA GLU A 87 1.36 -30.77 -11.76
C GLU A 87 -0.03 -30.33 -12.28
N ILE A 88 -0.23 -30.40 -13.60
CA ILE A 88 -1.49 -30.15 -14.32
C ILE A 88 -1.78 -31.31 -15.27
#